data_AF-A0A7C1YG23-F1
#
_entry.id   AF-A0A7C1YG23-F1
#
_cell.length_a   1.000
_cell.length_b   1.000
_cell.length_c   1.000
_cell.angle_alpha   90.00
_cell.angle_beta   90.00
_cell.angle_gamma   90.00
#
_symmetry.space_group_name_H-M   'P 1'
#
loop_
_entity.id
_entity.type
_entity.pdbx_description
1 polymer ?
#
loop_
_entity_poly.entity_id
_entity_poly.type
_entity_poly.pdbx_seq_one_letter_code
_entity_poly.pdbx_strand_id
1 'polypeptide(L)'
;MQTKLTLRLDEELIKRAKAWAKMRHIPLSQAVAEFFAQLPEKGPPPRLSGWTRRLAGVASSNGKAPTDEEIHRNYLDHLEAKHR
;
A
#
# COMPACT_ATOMS: atom_id res chain seq x y z
N MET A 1 -21.34 -1.46 17.90
CA MET A 1 -21.09 -2.59 18.84
C MET A 1 -19.66 -2.49 19.32
N GLN A 2 -19.40 -2.67 20.62
CA GLN A 2 -18.04 -2.70 21.14
C GLN A 2 -17.58 -4.15 21.29
N THR A 3 -16.64 -4.58 20.45
CA THR A 3 -16.06 -5.93 20.48
C THR A 3 -14.71 -5.90 21.18
N LYS A 4 -14.39 -6.95 21.95
CA LYS A 4 -13.12 -7.09 22.67
C LYS A 4 -12.20 -8.02 21.88
N LEU A 5 -10.98 -7.56 21.59
CA LEU A 5 -9.91 -8.38 21.03
C LEU A 5 -8.95 -8.78 22.16
N THR A 6 -8.72 -10.07 22.34
CA THR A 6 -7.76 -10.59 23.32
C THR A 6 -6.56 -11.16 22.58
N LEU A 7 -5.36 -10.68 22.89
CA LEU A 7 -4.10 -11.12 22.29
C LEU A 7 -3.25 -11.85 23.33
N ARG A 8 -2.56 -12.92 22.92
CA ARG A 8 -1.51 -13.56 23.71
C ARG A 8 -0.19 -12.90 23.37
N LEU A 9 0.42 -12.24 24.34
CA LEU A 9 1.66 -11.49 24.20
C LEU A 9 2.56 -11.81 25.39
N ASP A 10 3.86 -11.61 25.18
CA ASP A 10 4.86 -11.67 26.25
C ASP A 10 4.58 -10.61 27.34
N GLU A 11 4.82 -10.97 28.61
CA GLU A 11 4.50 -10.11 29.75
C GLU A 11 5.34 -8.83 29.76
N GLU A 12 6.63 -8.93 29.42
CA GLU A 12 7.53 -7.78 29.36
C GLU A 12 7.15 -6.83 28.22
N LEU A 13 6.64 -7.37 27.10
CA LEU A 13 6.03 -6.55 26.05
C LEU A 13 4.81 -5.77 26.56
N ILE A 14 3.92 -6.41 27.31
CA ILE A 14 2.72 -5.73 27.87
C ILE A 14 3.15 -4.61 28.83
N LYS A 15 4.14 -4.85 29.70
CA LYS A 15 4.65 -3.82 30.63
C LYS A 15 5.21 -2.62 29.88
N ARG A 16 6.07 -2.84 28.88
CA ARG A 16 6.65 -1.76 28.05
C ARG A 16 5.58 -0.96 27.33
N ALA A 17 4.60 -1.64 26.73
CA ALA A 17 3.50 -0.99 26.01
C ALA A 17 2.64 -0.11 26.94
N LYS A 18 2.32 -0.59 28.13
CA LYS A 18 1.59 0.19 29.14
C LYS A 18 2.39 1.41 29.62
N ALA A 19 3.70 1.26 29.84
CA ALA A 19 4.56 2.37 30.24
C ALA A 19 4.63 3.45 29.14
N TRP A 20 4.78 3.05 27.89
CA TRP A 20 4.76 3.95 26.73
C TRP A 20 3.45 4.73 26.61
N ALA A 21 2.31 4.06 26.81
CA ALA A 21 0.98 4.66 26.74
C ALA A 21 0.75 5.65 27.89
N LYS A 22 1.18 5.28 29.11
CA LYS A 22 1.12 6.13 30.30
C LYS A 22 1.93 7.43 30.11
N MET A 23 3.14 7.33 29.54
CA MET A 23 3.98 8.49 29.25
C MET A 23 3.34 9.46 28.25
N ARG A 24 2.46 8.95 27.38
CA ARG A 24 1.71 9.74 26.39
C ARG A 24 0.31 10.16 26.87
N HIS A 25 -0.05 9.84 28.12
CA HIS A 25 -1.36 10.12 28.70
C HIS A 25 -2.54 9.55 27.89
N ILE A 26 -2.34 8.43 27.20
CA ILE A 26 -3.38 7.75 26.41
C ILE A 26 -3.59 6.30 26.91
N PRO A 27 -4.81 5.76 26.81
CA PRO A 27 -5.04 4.35 27.09
C PRO A 27 -4.41 3.47 26.01
N LEU A 28 -3.83 2.34 26.41
CA LEU A 28 -3.18 1.40 25.48
C LEU A 28 -4.13 0.89 24.38
N SER A 29 -5.41 0.70 24.69
CA SER A 29 -6.43 0.30 23.73
C SER A 29 -6.62 1.32 22.61
N GLN A 30 -6.48 2.61 22.89
CA GLN A 30 -6.57 3.67 21.88
C GLN A 30 -5.35 3.63 20.95
N ALA A 31 -4.14 3.48 21.49
CA ALA A 31 -2.94 3.36 20.68
C ALA A 31 -2.99 2.18 19.71
N VAL A 32 -3.52 1.04 20.17
CA VAL A 32 -3.70 -0.15 19.33
C VAL A 32 -4.81 0.06 18.30
N ALA A 33 -5.90 0.74 18.66
CA ALA A 33 -6.97 1.07 17.72
C ALA A 33 -6.48 1.99 16.59
N GLU A 34 -5.67 3.01 16.93
CA GLU A 34 -5.05 3.90 15.95
C GLU A 34 -4.10 3.14 15.02
N PHE A 35 -3.33 2.19 15.56
CA PHE A 35 -2.48 1.32 14.74
C PHE A 35 -3.31 0.45 13.79
N PHE A 36 -4.39 -0.17 14.27
CA PHE A 36 -5.26 -1.00 13.42
C PHE A 36 -6.02 -0.19 12.38
N ALA A 37 -6.31 1.10 12.63
CA ALA A 37 -6.93 1.98 11.65
C ALA A 37 -6.04 2.26 10.43
N GLN A 38 -4.71 2.06 10.55
CA GLN A 38 -3.78 2.18 9.44
C GLN A 38 -3.69 0.92 8.58
N LEU A 39 -4.25 -0.20 9.04
CA LEU A 39 -4.25 -1.43 8.23
C LEU A 39 -5.03 -1.16 6.94
N PRO A 40 -4.45 -1.49 5.77
CA PRO A 40 -5.14 -1.26 4.51
C PRO A 40 -6.44 -2.04 4.55
N GLU A 41 -7.55 -1.35 4.30
CA GLU A 41 -8.79 -2.06 3.98
C GLU A 41 -8.49 -2.99 2.82
N LYS A 42 -9.05 -4.20 2.88
CA LYS A 42 -9.03 -5.17 1.78
C LYS A 42 -9.92 -4.68 0.63
N GLY A 43 -9.76 -3.42 0.25
CA GLY A 43 -10.38 -2.81 -0.90
C GLY A 43 -9.65 -3.25 -2.17
N PRO A 44 -10.27 -3.09 -3.35
CA PRO A 44 -9.55 -3.23 -4.60
C PRO A 44 -8.31 -2.33 -4.57
N PRO A 45 -7.20 -2.74 -5.20
CA PRO A 45 -6.01 -1.90 -5.27
C PRO A 45 -6.41 -0.49 -5.69
N PRO A 46 -5.78 0.55 -5.10
CA PRO A 46 -6.15 1.92 -5.37
C PRO A 46 -6.27 2.11 -6.89
N ARG A 47 -7.37 2.70 -7.35
CA ARG A 47 -7.57 2.99 -8.77
C ARG A 47 -6.54 4.04 -9.15
N LEU A 48 -5.33 3.59 -9.50
CA LEU A 48 -4.27 4.45 -9.98
C LEU A 48 -4.78 5.17 -11.22
N SER A 49 -4.56 6.47 -11.27
CA SER A 49 -4.76 7.25 -12.48
C SER A 49 -3.98 6.62 -13.65
N GLY A 50 -4.44 6.82 -14.88
CA GLY A 50 -3.74 6.27 -16.05
C GLY A 50 -2.26 6.68 -16.10
N TRP A 51 -1.94 7.88 -15.62
CA TRP A 51 -0.57 8.38 -15.52
C TRP A 51 0.28 7.61 -14.49
N THR A 52 -0.22 7.44 -13.26
CA THR A 52 0.49 6.69 -12.22
C THR A 52 0.64 5.21 -12.57
N ARG A 53 -0.33 4.62 -13.28
CA ARG A 53 -0.22 3.25 -13.80
C ARG A 53 0.90 3.09 -14.84
N ARG A 54 1.08 4.09 -15.72
CA ARG A 54 2.17 4.13 -16.71
C ARG A 54 3.54 4.25 -16.05
N LEU A 55 3.68 5.13 -15.06
CA LEU A 55 4.92 5.29 -14.30
C LEU A 55 5.30 4.05 -13.50
N ALA A 56 4.32 3.35 -12.91
CA ALA A 56 4.56 2.13 -12.14
C ALA A 56 4.86 0.89 -13.00
N GLY A 57 4.87 1.00 -14.34
CA GLY A 57 5.06 -0.15 -15.24
C GLY A 57 3.87 -1.11 -15.30
N VAL A 58 2.74 -0.77 -14.67
CA VAL A 58 1.52 -1.61 -14.56
C VAL A 58 0.55 -1.35 -15.73
N ALA A 59 0.96 -0.53 -16.71
CA ALA A 59 0.08 -0.08 -17.80
C ALA A 59 -0.07 -1.05 -18.97
N SER A 60 0.65 -2.18 -18.99
CA SER A 60 0.37 -3.22 -19.99
C SER A 60 -0.91 -3.95 -19.60
N SER A 61 -1.84 -3.99 -20.54
CA SER A 61 -3.24 -4.44 -20.43
C SER A 61 -3.44 -5.87 -19.90
N ASN A 62 -2.38 -6.65 -19.66
CA ASN A 62 -2.44 -8.02 -19.15
C ASN A 62 -1.46 -8.32 -17.99
N GLY A 63 -0.89 -7.30 -17.34
CA GLY A 63 0.03 -7.50 -16.21
C GLY A 63 1.38 -8.15 -16.59
N LYS A 64 1.67 -8.29 -17.89
CA LYS A 64 2.99 -8.67 -18.39
C LYS A 64 3.74 -7.43 -18.84
N ALA A 65 4.99 -7.29 -18.41
CA ALA A 65 5.88 -6.29 -18.95
C ALA A 65 6.04 -6.53 -20.46
N PRO A 66 6.03 -5.47 -21.30
CA PRO A 66 6.27 -5.62 -22.73
C PRO A 66 7.69 -6.12 -22.98
N THR A 67 7.90 -6.88 -24.06
CA THR A 67 9.24 -7.31 -24.47
C THR A 67 10.01 -6.16 -25.10
N ASP A 68 11.34 -6.29 -25.14
CA ASP A 68 12.21 -5.30 -25.78
C ASP A 68 11.82 -5.06 -27.26
N GLU A 69 11.36 -6.10 -27.98
CA GLU A 69 10.91 -5.94 -29.36
C GLU A 69 9.62 -5.12 -29.47
N GLU A 70 8.70 -5.27 -28.51
CA GLU A 70 7.45 -4.50 -28.45
C GLU A 70 7.73 -3.03 -28.12
N ILE A 71 8.67 -2.76 -27.21
CA ILE A 71 9.11 -1.41 -26.88
C ILE A 71 9.77 -0.76 -28.09
N HIS A 72 10.66 -1.48 -28.77
CA HIS A 72 11.37 -0.99 -29.95
C HIS A 72 10.39 -0.62 -31.08
N ARG A 73 9.42 -1.48 -31.35
CA ARG A 73 8.41 -1.24 -32.40
C ARG A 73 7.54 -0.01 -32.10
N ASN A 74 7.03 0.10 -30.87
CA ASN A 74 6.25 1.28 -30.46
C ASN A 74 7.05 2.58 -30.57
N TYR A 75 8.36 2.54 -30.32
CA TYR A 75 9.22 3.70 -30.48
C TYR A 75 9.38 4.11 -31.96
N LEU A 76 9.58 3.15 -32.86
CA LEU A 76 9.66 3.41 -34.29
C LEU A 76 8.34 3.99 -34.84
N ASP A 77 7.20 3.39 -34.48
CA ASP A 77 5.88 3.87 -34.88
C ASP A 77 5.63 5.31 -34.39
N HIS A 78 6.06 5.62 -33.16
CA HIS A 78 5.98 6.98 -32.61
C HIS A 78 6.84 7.97 -33.40
N LEU A 79 8.07 7.60 -33.77
CA LEU A 79 8.95 8.45 -34.55
C LEU A 79 8.41 8.69 -35.96
N GLU A 80 7.89 7.66 -36.63
CA GLU A 80 7.25 7.82 -37.94
C GLU A 80 6.06 8.77 -37.88
N ALA A 81 5.19 8.63 -36.87
CA ALA A 81 4.05 9.53 -36.70
C ALA A 81 4.44 10.98 -36.35
N LYS A 82 5.56 11.17 -35.63
CA LYS A 82 6.05 12.50 -35.22
C LYS A 82 6.78 13.25 -36.33
N HIS A 83 7.43 12.52 -37.24
CA HIS A 83 8.24 13.07 -38.32
C HIS A 83 7.55 13.05 -39.69
N ARG A 84 6.25 12.78 -39.70
CA ARG A 84 5.37 12.86 -40.86
C ARG A 84 4.45 14.07 -40.76
#